data_AF-A0A6B2XSF0-F1
#
_entry.id   AF-A0A6B2XSF0-F1
#
_cell.length_a   1.000
_cell.length_b   1.000
_cell.length_c   1.000
_cell.angle_alpha   90.00
_cell.angle_beta   90.00
_cell.angle_gamma   90.00
#
_symmetry.space_group_name_H-M   'P 1'
#
loop_
_entity.id
_entity.type
_entity.pdbx_description
1 polymer ?
#
loop_
_entity_poly.entity_id
_entity_poly.type
_entity_poly.pdbx_seq_one_letter_code
_entity_poly.pdbx_strand_id
1 'polypeptide(L)'
;GGYNKKMYSFGFPAAAPYDGTKLVYCSGNSSKDFLLTKDHGLGCNMTGGSSGGPWFQDFNEATGLGTQVSVNSFGYVFLPNRMFGPYFGNEVKAAYDQAQTA
;
A
#
# COMPACT_ATOMS: atom_id res chain seq x y z
N GLY A 1 2.50 -6.36 8.07
CA GLY A 1 1.26 -7.16 7.94
C GLY A 1 1.59 -8.58 7.52
N GLY A 2 0.61 -9.48 7.48
CA GLY A 2 0.82 -10.84 6.95
C GLY A 2 0.59 -10.93 5.44
N TYR A 3 0.97 -12.06 4.84
CA TYR A 3 0.50 -12.45 3.50
C TYR A 3 -0.88 -13.12 3.59
N ASN A 4 -1.62 -13.12 2.48
CA ASN A 4 -3.00 -13.62 2.41
C ASN A 4 -3.92 -12.94 3.45
N LYS A 5 -3.72 -11.64 3.67
CA LYS A 5 -4.56 -10.81 4.53
C LYS A 5 -5.33 -9.82 3.68
N LYS A 6 -6.62 -9.63 3.97
CA LYS A 6 -7.41 -8.58 3.32
C LYS A 6 -6.82 -7.23 3.71
N MET A 7 -6.46 -6.44 2.70
CA MET A 7 -5.91 -5.10 2.86
C MET A 7 -6.62 -4.11 1.95
N TYR A 8 -6.58 -2.83 2.34
CA TYR A 8 -7.06 -1.70 1.57
C TYR A 8 -5.92 -0.74 1.36
N SER A 9 -5.56 -0.49 0.11
CA SER A 9 -4.61 0.55 -0.27
C SER A 9 -5.36 1.78 -0.75
N PHE A 10 -4.94 2.96 -0.31
CA PHE A 10 -5.50 4.24 -0.73
C PHE A 10 -4.42 5.13 -1.34
N GLY A 11 -4.80 6.06 -2.23
CA GLY A 11 -3.87 7.05 -2.78
C GLY A 11 -4.52 8.00 -3.77
N PHE A 12 -3.73 8.96 -4.26
CA PHE A 12 -4.13 9.94 -5.28
C PHE A 12 -3.34 9.70 -6.57
N PRO A 13 -3.67 8.65 -7.36
CA PRO A 13 -3.00 8.39 -8.63
C PRO A 13 -3.17 9.59 -9.58
N ALA A 14 -2.09 10.03 -10.21
CA ALA A 14 -2.01 11.29 -10.96
C ALA A 14 -1.58 11.12 -12.42
N ALA A 15 -1.29 9.89 -12.86
CA ALA A 15 -1.08 9.59 -14.26
C ALA A 15 -2.32 8.93 -14.87
N ALA A 16 -2.54 9.15 -16.17
CA ALA A 16 -3.69 8.65 -16.91
C ALA A 16 -3.93 7.14 -16.65
N PRO A 17 -5.19 6.72 -16.43
CA PRO A 17 -6.44 7.47 -16.62
C PRO A 17 -6.85 8.38 -15.44
N TYR A 18 -5.98 8.55 -14.44
CA TYR A 18 -6.22 9.41 -13.28
C TYR A 18 -5.60 10.80 -13.43
N ASP A 19 -6.06 11.75 -12.62
CA ASP A 19 -5.64 13.16 -12.64
C ASP A 19 -5.13 13.68 -11.28
N GLY A 20 -5.06 12.82 -10.26
CA GLY A 20 -4.55 13.16 -8.93
C GLY A 20 -5.55 13.89 -8.03
N THR A 21 -6.76 14.18 -8.50
CA THR A 21 -7.73 15.00 -7.75
C THR A 21 -8.62 14.22 -6.80
N LYS A 22 -8.69 12.89 -6.97
CA LYS A 22 -9.58 12.01 -6.21
C LYS A 22 -8.80 10.96 -5.45
N LEU A 23 -9.27 10.67 -4.24
CA LEU A 23 -8.84 9.51 -3.49
C LEU A 23 -9.37 8.26 -4.20
N VAL A 24 -8.47 7.35 -4.54
CA VAL A 24 -8.75 6.05 -5.13
C VAL A 24 -8.29 4.98 -4.14
N TYR A 25 -8.95 3.82 -4.17
CA TYR A 25 -8.52 2.69 -3.37
C TYR A 25 -8.52 1.38 -4.16
N CYS A 26 -7.70 0.45 -3.71
CA CYS A 26 -7.65 -0.94 -4.14
C CYS A 26 -7.83 -1.82 -2.92
N SER A 27 -8.55 -2.94 -3.02
CA SER A 27 -8.71 -3.88 -1.92
C SER A 27 -8.63 -5.33 -2.39
N GLY A 28 -8.18 -6.20 -1.50
CA GLY A 28 -7.96 -7.61 -1.82
C GLY A 28 -7.01 -8.28 -0.85
N ASN A 29 -6.76 -9.57 -1.07
CA ASN A 29 -5.79 -10.30 -0.27
C ASN A 29 -4.36 -9.95 -0.69
N SER A 30 -3.53 -9.62 0.29
CA SER A 30 -2.10 -9.42 0.10
C SER A 30 -1.43 -10.71 -0.37
N SER A 31 -0.37 -10.55 -1.13
CA SER A 31 0.52 -11.60 -1.60
C SER A 31 1.96 -11.27 -1.22
N LYS A 32 2.85 -12.25 -1.29
CA LYS A 32 4.28 -11.97 -1.21
C LYS A 32 4.79 -11.58 -2.59
N ASP A 33 5.69 -10.59 -2.66
CA ASP A 33 6.49 -10.41 -3.88
C ASP A 33 7.24 -11.71 -4.21
N PHE A 34 7.02 -12.23 -5.41
CA PHE A 34 7.54 -13.51 -5.85
C PHE A 34 8.91 -13.40 -6.49
N LEU A 35 9.44 -12.18 -6.65
CA LEU A 35 10.66 -11.92 -7.39
C LEU A 35 11.84 -11.58 -6.50
N LEU A 36 11.86 -10.38 -5.91
CA LEU A 36 13.08 -9.79 -5.38
C LEU A 36 12.98 -9.42 -3.90
N THR A 37 11.77 -9.16 -3.38
CA THR A 37 11.60 -8.62 -2.04
C THR A 37 10.71 -9.51 -1.15
N LYS A 38 10.49 -9.05 0.08
CA LYS A 38 9.51 -9.63 1.01
C LYS A 38 8.28 -8.73 1.13
N ASP A 39 8.04 -7.91 0.13
CA ASP A 39 6.99 -6.89 0.17
C ASP A 39 5.61 -7.50 -0.05
N HIS A 40 4.61 -6.75 0.38
CA HIS A 40 3.22 -7.08 0.14
C HIS A 40 2.85 -6.67 -1.28
N GLY A 41 2.28 -7.60 -2.05
CA GLY A 41 1.67 -7.32 -3.35
C GLY A 41 0.15 -7.31 -3.27
N LEU A 42 -0.49 -6.39 -3.99
CA LEU A 42 -1.95 -6.26 -4.11
C LEU A 42 -2.31 -6.02 -5.58
N GLY A 43 -3.43 -6.60 -6.02
CA GLY A 43 -4.03 -6.24 -7.31
C GLY A 43 -4.53 -4.80 -7.25
N CYS A 44 -3.94 -3.92 -8.06
CA CYS A 44 -4.23 -2.48 -8.01
C CYS A 44 -3.78 -1.77 -9.27
N ASN A 45 -4.66 -0.95 -9.84
CA ASN A 45 -4.40 -0.18 -11.06
C ASN A 45 -4.06 1.30 -10.81
N MET A 46 -3.87 1.69 -9.55
CA MET A 46 -3.39 3.04 -9.23
C MET A 46 -2.04 3.31 -9.89
N THR A 47 -1.89 4.51 -10.46
CA THR A 47 -0.70 4.96 -11.17
C THR A 47 0.18 5.86 -10.30
N GLY A 48 1.30 6.35 -10.86
CA GLY A 48 2.18 7.32 -10.20
C GLY A 48 1.41 8.50 -9.62
N GLY A 49 1.80 8.94 -8.42
CA GLY A 49 1.01 9.85 -7.57
C GLY A 49 0.38 9.15 -6.37
N SER A 50 0.07 7.85 -6.48
CA SER A 50 -0.46 7.08 -5.35
C SER A 50 0.60 6.66 -4.32
N SER A 51 1.90 6.75 -4.67
CA SER A 51 3.02 6.36 -3.81
C SER A 51 2.99 7.11 -2.46
N GLY A 52 3.29 6.39 -1.38
CA GLY A 52 3.17 6.87 0.00
C GLY A 52 1.77 6.70 0.60
N GLY A 53 0.74 6.47 -0.23
CA GLY A 53 -0.63 6.24 0.24
C GLY A 53 -0.75 4.99 1.13
N PRO A 54 -1.59 5.01 2.19
CA PRO A 54 -1.58 4.02 3.25
C PRO A 54 -2.21 2.69 2.83
N TRP A 55 -1.67 1.59 3.36
CA TRP A 55 -2.33 0.28 3.32
C TRP A 55 -2.82 -0.10 4.71
N PHE A 56 -4.11 -0.38 4.82
CA PHE A 56 -4.76 -0.79 6.05
C PHE A 56 -5.06 -2.28 6.07
N GLN A 57 -4.77 -2.93 7.20
CA GLN A 57 -5.35 -4.21 7.59
C GLN A 57 -6.50 -3.94 8.58
N ASP A 58 -7.46 -4.86 8.63
CA ASP A 58 -8.62 -4.80 9.53
C ASP A 58 -9.41 -3.48 9.36
N PHE A 59 -9.42 -2.98 8.12
CA PHE A 59 -10.10 -1.76 7.76
C PHE A 59 -11.61 -1.96 7.82
N ASN A 60 -12.27 -1.10 8.60
CA ASN A 60 -13.71 -1.04 8.72
C ASN A 60 -14.23 0.11 7.87
N GLU A 61 -14.92 -0.22 6.78
CA GLU A 61 -15.48 0.77 5.85
C GLU A 61 -16.53 1.69 6.49
N ALA A 62 -17.23 1.23 7.54
CA ALA A 62 -18.24 2.03 8.23
C ALA A 62 -17.63 3.10 9.14
N THR A 63 -16.45 2.84 9.73
CA THR A 63 -15.76 3.79 10.61
C THR A 63 -14.60 4.51 9.94
N GLY A 64 -14.11 4.00 8.81
CA GLY A 64 -12.91 4.49 8.14
C GLY A 64 -11.61 4.17 8.90
N LEU A 65 -11.64 3.26 9.87
CA LEU A 65 -10.49 2.95 10.72
C LEU A 65 -9.89 1.59 10.37
N GLY A 66 -8.57 1.48 10.49
CA GLY A 66 -7.81 0.24 10.37
C GLY A 66 -6.38 0.46 10.83
N THR A 67 -5.59 -0.61 10.91
CA THR A 67 -4.16 -0.50 11.25
C THR A 67 -3.35 -0.31 9.97
N GLN A 68 -2.61 0.78 9.86
CA GLN A 68 -1.71 0.97 8.72
C GLN A 68 -0.53 0.01 8.84
N VAL A 69 -0.33 -0.83 7.82
CA VAL A 69 0.68 -1.91 7.83
C VAL A 69 1.64 -1.86 6.66
N SER A 70 1.44 -0.94 5.71
CA SER A 70 2.31 -0.68 4.56
C SER A 70 1.95 0.66 3.89
N VAL A 71 2.62 0.96 2.77
CA VAL A 71 2.33 2.09 1.88
C VAL A 71 2.49 1.66 0.43
N ASN A 72 1.81 2.33 -0.52
CA ASN A 72 2.11 2.21 -1.95
C ASN A 72 3.56 2.59 -2.20
N SER A 73 4.35 1.72 -2.81
CA SER A 73 5.77 1.97 -3.05
C SER A 73 6.10 1.89 -4.54
N PHE A 74 5.94 0.71 -5.14
CA PHE A 74 6.36 0.48 -6.52
C PHE A 74 5.47 -0.52 -7.27
N GLY A 75 5.64 -0.56 -8.59
CA GLY A 75 5.12 -1.58 -9.49
C GLY A 75 6.22 -2.05 -10.44
N TYR A 76 6.06 -3.24 -11.01
CA TYR A 76 6.95 -3.74 -12.07
C TYR A 76 6.36 -3.43 -13.44
N VAL A 77 7.19 -2.90 -14.35
CA VAL A 77 6.75 -2.52 -15.72
C VAL A 77 6.14 -3.71 -16.47
N PHE A 78 6.68 -4.92 -16.29
CA PHE A 78 6.19 -6.14 -16.93
C PHE A 78 4.99 -6.78 -16.20
N LEU A 79 4.58 -6.26 -15.04
CA LEU A 79 3.46 -6.79 -14.25
C LEU A 79 2.43 -5.67 -13.97
N PRO A 80 1.61 -5.30 -14.96
CA PRO A 80 0.62 -4.25 -14.80
C PRO A 80 -0.44 -4.63 -13.76
N ASN A 81 -1.14 -3.63 -13.24
CA ASN A 81 -2.22 -3.79 -12.25
C ASN A 81 -1.79 -4.48 -10.95
N ARG A 82 -0.53 -4.29 -10.56
CA ARG A 82 0.03 -4.78 -9.31
C ARG A 82 0.72 -3.63 -8.59
N MET A 83 0.38 -3.44 -7.32
CA MET A 83 1.06 -2.49 -6.44
C MET A 83 1.78 -3.26 -5.34
N PHE A 84 3.00 -2.84 -5.02
CA PHE A 84 3.80 -3.38 -3.95
C PHE A 84 4.04 -2.35 -2.87
N GLY A 85 4.03 -2.81 -1.63
CA GLY A 85 4.27 -2.00 -0.44
C GLY A 85 5.15 -2.76 0.56
N PRO A 86 6.09 -2.06 1.22
CA PRO A 86 7.06 -2.71 2.09
C PRO A 86 6.41 -3.36 3.30
N TYR A 87 7.00 -4.46 3.78
CA TYR A 87 6.69 -4.97 5.10
C TYR A 87 7.22 -3.99 6.16
N PHE A 88 6.33 -3.50 7.03
CA PHE A 88 6.72 -2.67 8.17
C PHE A 88 7.36 -3.50 9.28
N GLY A 89 8.65 -3.78 9.12
CA GLY A 89 9.49 -4.49 10.08
C GLY A 89 10.11 -3.59 11.14
N ASN A 90 11.15 -4.09 11.81
CA ASN A 90 11.79 -3.41 12.93
C ASN A 90 12.41 -2.08 12.52
N GLU A 91 12.94 -1.99 11.30
CA GLU A 91 13.56 -0.78 10.75
C GLU A 91 12.51 0.34 10.57
N VAL A 92 11.35 -0.01 9.99
CA VAL A 92 10.23 0.94 9.87
C VAL A 92 9.70 1.32 11.24
N LYS A 93 9.61 0.37 12.17
CA LYS A 93 9.21 0.67 13.54
C LYS A 93 10.17 1.65 14.21
N ALA A 94 11.47 1.44 14.11
CA ALA A 94 12.48 2.33 14.69
C ALA A 94 12.39 3.75 14.08
N ALA A 95 12.22 3.84 12.75
CA ALA A 95 12.02 5.12 12.07
C ALA A 95 10.73 5.82 12.53
N TYR A 96 9.62 5.07 12.66
CA TYR A 96 8.36 5.58 13.21
C TYR A 96 8.52 6.08 14.65
N ASP A 97 9.19 5.29 15.51
CA ASP A 97 9.40 5.63 16.92
C ASP A 97 10.21 6.93 17.08
N GLN A 98 11.21 7.13 16.22
CA GLN A 98 11.97 8.37 16.18
C GLN A 98 11.13 9.54 15.66
N ALA A 99 10.39 9.35 14.56
CA ALA A 99 9.63 10.42 13.92
C ALA A 99 8.44 10.91 14.76
N GLN A 100 7.77 10.02 15.51
CA GLN A 100 6.58 10.39 16.29
C GLN A 100 6.89 11.21 17.55
N THR A 101 8.16 11.32 17.95
CA THR A 101 8.62 12.06 19.13
C THR A 101 9.38 13.34 18.78
N ALA A 102 9.58 13.60 17.48
CA ALA A 102 10.20 14.81 16.96
C ALA A 102 9.18 15.96 16.88
#